data_AF-A0AAV4EF32-F1
#
_entry.id   AF-A0AAV4EF32-F1
#
_cell.length_a   1.000
_cell.length_b   1.000
_cell.length_c   1.000
_cell.angle_alpha   90.00
_cell.angle_beta   90.00
_cell.angle_gamma   90.00
#
_symmetry.space_group_name_H-M   'P 1'
#
loop_
_entity.id
_entity.type
_entity.pdbx_description
1 polymer ?
#
loop_
_entity_poly.entity_id
_entity_poly.type
_entity_poly.pdbx_seq_one_letter_code
_entity_poly.pdbx_strand_id
1 'polypeptide(L)'
;MEFQQKLSPLFKVSTTPSVAELDIAKIASPYYLEEDKDPLDLCQQESTENIIVQKRWRWIGHVLRKDQNAIPRVAVQWKPEGHRKRGRPKITWRRTVETEAATMGQSWGTLRTLGQDLRLYIEQIHKRHTMTSQNPCTTRISSAILFGL
;
A
#
# COMPACT_ATOMS: atom_id res chain seq x y z
N MET A 1 38.39 2.38 19.94
CA MET A 1 38.06 1.87 18.59
C MET A 1 36.94 2.73 18.04
N GLU A 2 37.29 3.97 17.68
CA GLU A 2 36.35 4.98 17.18
C GLU A 2 36.42 4.98 15.65
N PHE A 3 35.30 4.67 15.00
CA PHE A 3 35.14 4.83 13.56
C PHE A 3 34.92 6.32 13.27
N GLN A 4 36.01 7.02 12.98
CA GLN A 4 35.99 8.37 12.43
C GLN A 4 35.40 8.33 11.01
N GLN A 5 34.17 8.83 10.85
CA GLN A 5 33.57 9.08 9.53
C GLN A 5 34.14 10.41 9.01
N LYS A 6 35.10 10.34 8.08
CA LYS A 6 35.62 11.51 7.36
C LYS A 6 34.52 12.13 6.51
N LEU A 7 33.94 13.23 6.98
CA LEU A 7 33.31 14.22 6.09
C LEU A 7 34.41 15.06 5.44
N SER A 8 34.30 15.28 4.13
CA SER A 8 35.23 16.10 3.33
C SER A 8 35.17 17.58 3.72
N PRO A 9 36.29 18.33 3.65
CA PRO A 9 36.37 19.70 4.16
C PRO A 9 36.05 20.70 3.05
N LEU A 10 34.80 20.75 2.57
CA LEU A 10 34.42 21.71 1.53
C LEU A 10 33.04 22.32 1.80
N PHE A 11 32.89 23.02 2.94
CA PHE A 11 32.05 24.22 3.03
C PHE A 11 32.20 24.87 4.41
N LYS A 12 33.13 25.83 4.56
CA LYS A 12 33.02 26.85 5.60
C LYS A 12 32.42 28.08 4.94
N VAL A 13 31.09 28.20 4.90
CA VAL A 13 30.44 29.44 4.47
C VAL A 13 30.11 30.24 5.71
N SER A 14 30.88 31.31 5.92
CA SER A 14 30.70 32.31 6.97
C SER A 14 29.91 33.54 6.49
N THR A 15 29.17 33.39 5.38
CA THR A 15 28.36 34.45 4.78
C THR A 15 26.89 34.12 5.04
N THR A 16 26.12 35.08 5.56
CA THR A 16 24.66 34.96 5.57
C THR A 16 24.19 34.78 4.14
N PRO A 17 23.50 33.68 3.80
CA PRO A 17 23.16 33.37 2.43
C PRO A 17 22.23 34.45 1.87
N SER A 18 22.52 34.90 0.65
CA SER A 18 21.65 35.84 -0.07
C SER A 18 20.27 35.21 -0.33
N VAL A 19 19.24 36.02 -0.61
CA VAL A 19 17.90 35.52 -0.93
C VAL A 19 17.95 34.50 -2.08
N ALA A 20 18.81 34.71 -3.08
CA ALA A 20 19.01 33.77 -4.18
C ALA A 20 19.65 32.44 -3.72
N GLU A 21 20.60 32.47 -2.78
CA GLU A 21 21.19 31.24 -2.21
C GLU A 21 20.19 30.48 -1.34
N LEU A 22 19.33 31.19 -0.61
CA LEU A 22 18.22 30.59 0.13
C LEU A 22 17.16 30.03 -0.82
N ASP A 23 16.88 30.67 -1.95
CA ASP A 23 15.92 30.20 -2.95
C ASP A 23 16.45 29.00 -3.74
N ILE A 24 17.74 28.98 -4.09
CA ILE A 24 18.41 27.81 -4.65
C ILE A 24 18.42 26.65 -3.65
N ALA A 25 18.67 26.92 -2.37
CA ALA A 25 18.59 25.91 -1.32
C ALA A 25 17.15 25.38 -1.13
N LYS A 26 16.11 26.22 -1.26
CA LYS A 26 14.70 25.79 -1.24
C LYS A 26 14.31 24.96 -2.46
N ILE A 27 14.83 25.28 -3.64
CA ILE A 27 14.62 24.51 -4.88
C ILE A 27 15.34 23.15 -4.80
N ALA A 28 16.56 23.12 -4.26
CA ALA A 28 17.35 21.90 -4.12
C ALA A 28 16.92 21.03 -2.93
N SER A 29 16.15 21.60 -1.98
CA SER A 29 15.83 20.98 -0.70
C SER A 29 14.35 21.05 -0.29
N PRO A 30 13.38 20.66 -1.14
CA PRO A 30 12.03 20.37 -0.66
C PRO A 30 12.00 19.12 0.24
N TYR A 31 13.09 18.34 0.29
CA TYR A 31 13.20 17.06 0.99
C TYR A 31 13.69 17.14 2.45
N TYR A 32 14.17 18.29 2.93
CA TYR A 32 14.81 18.38 4.27
C TYR A 32 14.09 19.27 5.29
N LEU A 33 12.91 19.84 4.99
CA LEU A 33 12.17 20.69 5.95
C LEU A 33 10.75 20.20 6.29
N GLU A 34 10.27 19.13 5.67
CA GLU A 34 9.09 18.40 6.15
C GLU A 34 9.57 17.11 6.82
N GLU A 35 9.83 17.17 8.13
CA GLU A 35 9.96 15.94 8.92
C GLU A 35 8.62 15.19 8.82
N ASP A 36 8.71 13.89 8.55
CA ASP A 36 7.64 12.89 8.68
C ASP A 36 6.52 12.84 7.63
N LYS A 37 6.77 13.18 6.35
CA LYS A 37 5.84 12.81 5.26
C LYS A 37 6.45 11.81 4.28
N ASP A 38 5.73 10.71 4.06
CA ASP A 38 6.07 9.73 3.04
C ASP A 38 6.07 10.43 1.67
N PRO A 39 7.15 10.36 0.87
CA PRO A 39 7.19 10.93 -0.48
C PRO A 39 5.99 10.51 -1.37
N LEU A 40 5.38 9.35 -1.09
CA LEU A 40 4.17 8.89 -1.77
C LEU A 40 2.94 9.76 -1.49
N ASP A 41 2.84 10.36 -0.31
CA ASP A 41 1.72 11.21 0.11
C ASP A 41 1.71 12.56 -0.63
N LEU A 42 2.89 13.07 -1.01
CA LEU A 42 3.03 14.32 -1.77
C LEU A 42 2.51 14.18 -3.20
N CYS A 43 2.61 12.99 -3.78
CA CYS A 43 2.17 12.72 -5.15
C CYS A 43 0.71 12.26 -5.26
N GLN A 44 -0.04 12.21 -4.14
CA GLN A 44 -1.40 11.63 -4.08
C GLN A 44 -1.44 10.18 -4.61
N GLN A 45 -0.33 9.43 -4.49
CA GLN A 45 -0.21 8.09 -5.05
C GLN A 45 -0.73 7.05 -4.05
N GLU A 46 -1.53 6.08 -4.52
CA GLU A 46 -1.90 4.93 -3.68
C GLU A 46 -0.66 4.15 -3.24
N SER A 47 -0.64 3.70 -1.99
CA SER A 47 0.46 2.86 -1.49
C SER A 47 0.58 1.58 -2.32
N THR A 48 1.81 1.15 -2.56
CA THR A 48 2.10 -0.08 -3.33
C THR A 48 1.40 -1.29 -2.72
N GLU A 49 1.28 -1.33 -1.39
CA GLU A 49 0.57 -2.39 -0.65
C GLU A 49 -0.90 -2.47 -1.06
N ASN A 50 -1.58 -1.32 -1.15
CA ASN A 50 -2.99 -1.24 -1.53
C ASN A 50 -3.21 -1.73 -2.96
N ILE A 51 -2.31 -1.34 -3.88
CA ILE A 51 -2.37 -1.78 -5.28
C ILE A 51 -2.19 -3.31 -5.39
N ILE A 52 -1.21 -3.86 -4.68
CA ILE A 52 -0.93 -5.31 -4.68
C ILE A 52 -2.13 -6.08 -4.16
N VAL A 53 -2.69 -5.62 -3.03
CA VAL A 53 -3.89 -6.18 -2.44
C VAL A 53 -5.04 -6.12 -3.44
N GLN A 54 -5.32 -4.95 -4.01
CA GLN A 54 -6.42 -4.79 -4.97
C GLN A 54 -6.32 -5.77 -6.14
N LYS A 55 -5.14 -5.88 -6.75
CA LYS A 55 -4.90 -6.83 -7.86
C LYS A 55 -5.12 -8.27 -7.42
N ARG A 56 -4.68 -8.64 -6.22
CA ARG A 56 -4.88 -9.97 -5.66
C ARG A 56 -6.37 -10.28 -5.47
N TRP A 57 -7.13 -9.34 -4.91
CA TRP A 57 -8.57 -9.49 -4.71
C TRP A 57 -9.33 -9.56 -6.04
N ARG A 58 -8.97 -8.76 -7.04
CA ARG A 58 -9.55 -8.90 -8.39
C ARG A 58 -9.31 -10.30 -8.98
N TRP A 59 -8.10 -10.82 -8.83
CA TRP A 59 -7.72 -12.15 -9.32
C TRP A 59 -8.45 -13.29 -8.60
N ILE A 60 -8.59 -13.22 -7.27
CA ILE A 60 -9.33 -14.19 -6.47
C ILE A 60 -10.77 -14.33 -6.97
N GLY A 61 -11.45 -13.21 -7.18
CA GLY A 61 -12.82 -13.21 -7.70
C GLY A 61 -12.89 -13.87 -9.08
N HIS A 62 -11.95 -13.53 -9.97
CA HIS A 62 -11.87 -14.15 -11.30
C HIS A 62 -11.70 -15.67 -11.21
N VAL A 63 -10.84 -16.17 -10.32
CA VAL A 63 -10.61 -17.61 -10.15
C VAL A 63 -11.80 -18.31 -9.52
N LEU A 64 -12.45 -17.71 -8.52
CA LEU A 64 -13.61 -18.31 -7.82
C LEU A 64 -14.83 -18.47 -8.73
N ARG A 65 -14.95 -17.64 -9.79
CA ARG A 65 -16.01 -17.74 -10.82
C ARG A 65 -15.77 -18.80 -11.88
N LYS A 66 -14.55 -19.34 -11.99
CA LYS A 66 -14.30 -20.42 -12.93
C LYS A 66 -15.05 -21.68 -12.50
N ASP A 67 -15.21 -22.60 -13.45
CA ASP A 67 -15.82 -23.91 -13.20
C ASP A 67 -15.17 -24.62 -11.99
N GLN A 68 -15.94 -25.44 -11.28
CA GLN A 68 -15.48 -26.14 -10.09
C GLN A 68 -14.27 -27.02 -10.36
N ASN A 69 -14.17 -27.58 -11.57
CA ASN A 69 -13.08 -28.45 -12.01
C ASN A 69 -11.92 -27.68 -12.67
N ALA A 70 -12.02 -26.34 -12.79
CA ALA A 70 -10.95 -25.55 -13.37
C ALA A 70 -9.70 -25.62 -12.48
N ILE A 71 -8.57 -26.01 -13.08
CA ILE A 71 -7.24 -26.08 -12.45
C ILE A 71 -6.94 -24.88 -11.53
N PRO A 72 -7.12 -23.61 -11.95
CA PRO A 72 -6.84 -22.47 -11.07
C PRO A 72 -7.74 -22.43 -9.82
N ARG A 73 -9.00 -22.85 -9.91
CA ARG A 73 -9.93 -22.88 -8.77
C ARG A 73 -9.55 -23.97 -7.77
N VAL A 74 -9.16 -25.14 -8.27
CA VAL A 74 -8.61 -26.23 -7.47
C VAL A 74 -7.31 -25.81 -6.80
N ALA A 75 -6.38 -25.20 -7.55
CA ALA A 75 -5.10 -24.73 -7.03
C ALA A 75 -5.26 -23.69 -5.90
N VAL A 76 -6.21 -22.76 -6.05
CA VAL A 76 -6.55 -21.75 -5.02
C VAL A 76 -7.17 -22.39 -3.77
N GLN A 77 -7.76 -23.59 -3.87
CA GLN A 77 -8.30 -24.35 -2.73
C GLN A 77 -7.33 -25.38 -2.15
N TRP A 78 -6.27 -25.72 -2.88
CA TRP A 78 -5.30 -26.70 -2.45
C TRP A 78 -4.50 -26.23 -1.23
N LYS A 79 -4.40 -27.12 -0.24
CA LYS A 79 -3.55 -26.95 0.95
C LYS A 79 -2.40 -27.94 0.79
N PRO A 80 -1.16 -27.47 0.58
CA PRO A 80 -0.03 -28.37 0.46
C PRO A 80 0.25 -29.01 1.82
N GLU A 81 0.23 -30.34 1.84
CA GLU A 81 0.62 -31.11 3.02
C GLU A 81 2.14 -31.22 3.13
N GLY A 82 2.65 -31.32 4.35
CA GLY A 82 4.07 -31.53 4.63
C GLY A 82 4.85 -30.29 5.09
N HIS A 83 6.13 -30.50 5.37
CA HIS A 83 7.03 -29.48 5.89
C HIS A 83 7.78 -28.74 4.77
N ARG A 84 7.99 -27.43 4.93
CA ARG A 84 8.77 -26.64 3.97
C ARG A 84 10.26 -26.72 4.30
N LYS A 85 11.11 -26.78 3.27
CA LYS A 85 12.56 -26.67 3.45
C LYS A 85 12.94 -25.31 4.06
N ARG A 86 14.03 -25.30 4.85
CA ARG A 86 14.62 -24.08 5.41
C ARG A 86 14.99 -23.10 4.30
N GLY A 87 14.84 -21.80 4.55
CA GLY A 87 15.13 -20.73 3.59
C GLY A 87 13.94 -20.21 2.76
N ARG A 88 12.79 -20.92 2.75
CA ARG A 88 11.57 -20.43 2.09
C ARG A 88 10.74 -19.54 3.03
N PRO A 89 10.12 -18.44 2.55
CA PRO A 89 9.22 -17.63 3.36
C PRO A 89 8.14 -18.46 4.06
N LYS A 90 7.92 -18.19 5.35
CA LYS A 90 6.94 -18.89 6.21
C LYS A 90 5.49 -18.56 5.80
N ILE A 91 5.28 -17.36 5.27
CA ILE A 91 3.99 -16.89 4.77
C ILE A 91 3.68 -17.49 3.42
N THR A 92 2.45 -17.94 3.25
CA THR A 92 1.93 -18.46 1.99
C THR A 92 0.92 -17.48 1.43
N TRP A 93 0.74 -17.50 0.11
CA TRP A 93 -0.35 -16.78 -0.53
C TRP A 93 -1.71 -16.99 0.15
N ARG A 94 -2.09 -18.24 0.48
CA ARG A 94 -3.35 -18.55 1.19
C ARG A 94 -3.44 -17.80 2.53
N ARG A 95 -2.44 -17.97 3.41
CA ARG A 95 -2.36 -17.25 4.70
C ARG A 95 -2.45 -15.75 4.53
N THR A 96 -1.77 -15.16 3.55
CA THR A 96 -1.86 -13.72 3.26
C THR A 96 -3.29 -13.29 2.94
N VAL A 97 -3.99 -14.04 2.07
CA VAL A 97 -5.38 -13.75 1.74
C VAL A 97 -6.32 -13.99 2.92
N GLU A 98 -6.10 -15.04 3.70
CA GLU A 98 -6.89 -15.33 4.91
C GLU A 98 -6.72 -14.20 5.95
N THR A 99 -5.49 -13.71 6.16
CA THR A 99 -5.24 -12.53 7.02
C THR A 99 -5.97 -11.30 6.47
N GLU A 100 -5.86 -11.03 5.17
CA GLU A 100 -6.53 -9.88 4.53
C GLU A 100 -8.06 -9.97 4.58
N ALA A 101 -8.61 -11.18 4.53
CA ALA A 101 -10.04 -11.43 4.67
C ALA A 101 -10.47 -11.25 6.12
N ALA A 102 -9.67 -11.74 7.07
CA ALA A 102 -9.92 -11.57 8.49
C ALA A 102 -9.90 -10.08 8.91
N THR A 103 -9.02 -9.25 8.32
CA THR A 103 -9.06 -7.79 8.51
C THR A 103 -10.39 -7.17 8.10
N MET A 104 -11.13 -7.80 7.17
CA MET A 104 -12.46 -7.36 6.75
C MET A 104 -13.60 -8.12 7.44
N GLY A 105 -13.31 -8.90 8.48
CA GLY A 105 -14.31 -9.74 9.15
C GLY A 105 -14.86 -10.88 8.28
N GLN A 106 -14.15 -11.27 7.21
CA GLN A 106 -14.58 -12.28 6.26
C GLN A 106 -13.83 -13.59 6.42
N SER A 107 -14.55 -14.69 6.25
CA SER A 107 -13.96 -16.03 6.17
C SER A 107 -13.73 -16.43 4.71
N TRP A 108 -12.83 -17.40 4.48
CA TRP A 108 -12.62 -17.98 3.14
C TRP A 108 -13.90 -18.60 2.55
N GLY A 109 -14.77 -19.17 3.41
CA GLY A 109 -16.06 -19.69 3.00
C GLY A 109 -16.96 -18.59 2.45
N THR A 110 -17.02 -17.45 3.15
CA THR A 110 -17.79 -16.29 2.71
C THR A 110 -17.26 -15.73 1.39
N LEU A 111 -15.94 -15.68 1.19
CA LEU A 111 -15.35 -15.26 -0.08
C LEU A 111 -15.73 -16.15 -1.25
N ARG A 112 -15.90 -17.46 -1.02
CA ARG A 112 -16.33 -18.39 -2.06
C ARG A 112 -17.74 -18.07 -2.53
N THR A 113 -18.65 -17.83 -1.59
CA THR A 113 -20.03 -17.45 -1.88
C THR A 113 -20.10 -16.08 -2.54
N LEU A 114 -19.40 -15.08 -2.00
CA LEU A 114 -19.32 -13.74 -2.58
C LEU A 114 -18.70 -13.76 -3.97
N GLY A 115 -17.67 -14.57 -4.20
CA GLY A 115 -16.98 -14.65 -5.48
C GLY A 115 -17.87 -15.11 -6.63
N GLN A 116 -18.91 -15.91 -6.34
CA GLN A 116 -19.87 -16.39 -7.33
C GLN A 116 -20.78 -15.26 -7.84
N ASP A 117 -21.15 -14.31 -6.97
CA ASP A 117 -21.92 -13.13 -7.36
C ASP A 117 -21.00 -11.92 -7.57
N LEU A 118 -20.84 -11.51 -8.83
CA LEU A 118 -19.98 -10.38 -9.19
C LEU A 118 -20.37 -9.08 -8.46
N ARG A 119 -21.67 -8.83 -8.23
CA ARG A 119 -22.14 -7.59 -7.61
C ARG A 119 -21.72 -7.53 -6.15
N LEU A 120 -21.99 -8.58 -5.39
CA LEU A 120 -21.61 -8.70 -3.98
C LEU A 120 -20.08 -8.67 -3.82
N TYR A 121 -19.35 -9.28 -4.76
CA TYR A 121 -17.89 -9.26 -4.76
C TYR A 121 -17.30 -7.87 -4.97
N ILE A 122 -17.83 -7.12 -5.94
CA ILE A 122 -17.39 -5.75 -6.23
C ILE A 122 -17.73 -4.83 -5.06
N GLU A 123 -18.93 -4.96 -4.48
CA GLU A 123 -19.33 -4.20 -3.30
C GLU A 123 -18.37 -4.45 -2.13
N GLN A 124 -17.97 -5.70 -1.89
CA GLN A 124 -16.99 -6.05 -0.86
C GLN A 124 -15.61 -5.44 -1.13
N ILE A 125 -15.16 -5.42 -2.39
CA ILE A 125 -13.90 -4.75 -2.77
C ILE A 125 -14.01 -3.24 -2.56
N HIS A 126 -15.13 -2.62 -2.91
CA HIS A 126 -15.36 -1.18 -2.71
C HIS A 126 -15.36 -0.81 -1.21
N LYS A 127 -16.01 -1.60 -0.35
CA LYS A 127 -15.98 -1.42 1.12
C LYS A 127 -14.55 -1.44 1.69
N ARG A 128 -13.66 -2.25 1.10
CA ARG A 128 -12.24 -2.27 1.47
C ARG A 128 -11.55 -0.95 1.11
N HIS A 129 -11.77 -0.45 -0.11
CA HIS A 129 -11.17 0.79 -0.57
C HIS A 129 -11.63 2.00 0.26
N THR A 130 -12.90 2.06 0.65
CA THR A 130 -13.41 3.15 1.48
C THR A 130 -12.78 3.19 2.87
N MET A 131 -12.47 2.03 3.46
CA MET A 131 -11.79 1.95 4.78
C MET A 131 -10.33 2.39 4.69
N THR A 132 -9.64 2.14 3.57
CA THR A 132 -8.24 2.53 3.37
C THR A 132 -8.09 3.97 2.86
N SER A 133 -9.09 4.51 2.17
CA SER A 133 -9.12 5.90 1.70
C SER A 133 -9.44 6.91 2.82
N GLN A 134 -9.88 6.47 4.00
CA GLN A 134 -10.10 7.31 5.18
C GLN A 134 -8.79 7.70 5.89
N ASN A 135 -7.64 7.58 5.22
CA ASN A 135 -6.44 8.31 5.62
C ASN A 135 -6.75 9.83 5.55
N PRO A 136 -6.50 10.61 6.61
CA PRO A 136 -6.96 12.01 6.75
C PRO A 136 -6.36 13.01 5.74
N CYS A 137 -5.54 12.56 4.78
CA CYS A 137 -4.88 13.44 3.81
C CYS A 137 -5.75 13.83 2.60
N THR A 138 -6.89 13.18 2.36
CA THR A 138 -7.79 13.56 1.25
C THR A 138 -8.91 14.53 1.65
N THR A 139 -9.15 14.75 2.94
CA THR A 139 -10.17 15.68 3.45
C THR A 139 -9.62 17.08 3.72
N ARG A 140 -8.69 17.58 2.89
CA ARG A 140 -8.21 18.98 2.96
C ARG A 140 -8.43 19.79 1.68
N ILE A 141 -8.87 19.15 0.60
CA ILE A 141 -9.20 19.85 -0.66
C ILE A 141 -10.69 20.20 -0.73
N SER A 142 -11.59 19.48 -0.03
CA SER A 142 -13.03 19.78 -0.06
C SER A 142 -13.49 20.88 0.91
N SER A 143 -12.69 21.28 1.90
CA SER A 143 -13.08 22.35 2.86
C SER A 143 -12.62 23.76 2.45
N ALA A 144 -11.82 23.89 1.39
CA ALA A 144 -11.29 25.19 0.95
C ALA A 144 -12.13 25.87 -0.14
N ILE A 145 -13.19 25.23 -0.66
CA ILE A 145 -14.06 25.81 -1.71
C ILE A 145 -15.43 26.24 -1.15
N LEU A 146 -15.80 25.88 0.09
CA LEU A 146 -17.11 26.20 0.67
C LEU A 146 -17.13 27.34 1.72
N PHE A 147 -15.98 27.96 2.03
CA PHE A 147 -15.91 29.10 2.95
C PHE A 147 -14.99 30.22 2.45
N GLY A 148 -15.05 30.57 1.16
CA GLY A 148 -14.11 31.57 0.63
C GLY A 148 -14.33 32.10 -0.77
N LEU A 149 -15.56 32.14 -1.28
CA LEU A 149 -16.02 33.07 -2.33
C LEU A 149 -17.52 33.33 -2.13
#